data_AF-A0A938HN93-F1
#
_entry.id   AF-A0A938HN93-F1
#
_cell.length_a   1.000
_cell.length_b   1.000
_cell.length_c   1.000
_cell.angle_alpha   90.00
_cell.angle_beta   90.00
_cell.angle_gamma   90.00
#
_symmetry.space_group_name_H-M   'P 1'
#
loop_
_entity.id
_entity.type
_entity.pdbx_description
1 polymer ?
#
loop_
_entity_poly.entity_id
_entity_poly.type
_entity_poly.pdbx_seq_one_letter_code
_entity_poly.pdbx_strand_id
1 'polypeptide(L)'
;MDAESLIGDPTNVLGYNEDTKSFCLDFKESPPKGTSGDKKFLIEFFSSATCANTRNHRDILKYHALEIDKRGVTVNDDPYPGKKGEDYFAKRIGDILHGFAEYKKEWSKIKFLNPNLPDAKLLIFAHGGLNSRRVAHEQVVEQTALLRADGYYPIFLIWRTSALETYWEQVAHVRTGEVEDSPSLTTPLYITGDFGQGVARAPVNFKNQVKRFWRSEIDRDKEFVIDKDAAVGNSANKESLYYNVTLSKNFTNEREITTESALEDALYAALMPARIATTFFVDPLGTTAWENMVRRAMTGIHSANEFKVCDGKEGNPADEKLCERLKSDRKNYPHGTGGFSKLFQTLESCMTPEQDAPSSNQAGGAAVNKGAARPRPPCTLKAEQKAALQKGVKVTLVGHSMGTIVFNQLASLYSDIPYEKIIYMAAAANIRHFTNAITPLMRSNPGLSVHSLMLHPLAESRERFGGGIAPSGSLLEWIDEMYEPSVTPLDRTLGKWRNVRLAKHIFEEDIRDKIHFKIFGFSNADPTKHGDFNDTRFLYWRSEFWCDGLRSNSDSSSCNIGELR
;
A
#
# COMPACT_ATOMS: atom_id res chain seq x y z
N MET A 1 6.49 34.15 23.36
CA MET A 1 6.63 33.78 21.94
C MET A 1 6.57 32.27 21.86
N ASP A 2 5.35 31.76 21.71
CA ASP A 2 5.05 30.33 21.69
C ASP A 2 5.62 29.68 20.43
N ALA A 3 6.04 28.41 20.53
CA ALA A 3 6.63 27.67 19.43
C ALA A 3 5.71 27.61 18.18
N GLU A 4 4.40 27.68 18.38
CA GLU A 4 3.38 27.79 17.31
C GLU A 4 3.46 29.08 16.50
N SER A 5 4.05 30.17 17.04
CA SER A 5 4.16 31.45 16.32
C SER A 5 5.40 31.56 15.43
N LEU A 6 6.43 30.72 15.66
CA LEU A 6 7.66 30.68 14.86
C LEU A 6 7.60 29.61 13.76
N ILE A 7 6.83 28.55 14.00
CA ILE A 7 6.50 27.53 13.01
C ILE A 7 5.11 27.91 12.49
N GLY A 8 5.01 28.93 11.63
CA GLY A 8 3.78 29.14 10.85
C GLY A 8 3.36 27.83 10.18
N ASP A 9 2.08 27.69 9.83
CA ASP A 9 1.51 26.49 9.19
C ASP A 9 2.56 25.80 8.31
N PRO A 10 3.10 24.61 8.70
CA PRO A 10 4.23 23.99 8.03
C PRO A 10 3.97 23.68 6.54
N THR A 11 2.71 23.79 6.09
CA THR A 11 2.34 23.73 4.67
C THR A 11 2.74 24.99 3.86
N ASN A 12 2.96 26.14 4.50
CA ASN A 12 3.35 27.40 3.85
C ASN A 12 4.88 27.62 3.73
N VAL A 13 5.71 26.68 4.21
CA VAL A 13 7.18 26.87 4.32
C VAL A 13 7.97 25.91 3.40
N LEU A 14 7.30 25.03 2.67
CA LEU A 14 7.94 24.15 1.69
C LEU A 14 8.06 24.86 0.34
N GLY A 15 9.24 25.42 0.06
CA GLY A 15 9.61 25.92 -1.27
C GLY A 15 10.20 24.78 -2.11
N TYR A 16 9.68 24.57 -3.32
CA TYR A 16 10.39 23.77 -4.32
C TYR A 16 11.55 24.60 -4.85
N ASN A 17 12.78 24.17 -4.58
CA ASN A 17 13.97 24.80 -5.14
C ASN A 17 14.25 24.20 -6.51
N GLU A 18 14.03 24.98 -7.59
CA GLU A 18 14.25 24.50 -8.97
C GLU A 18 15.70 24.13 -9.26
N ASP A 19 16.68 24.79 -8.62
CA ASP A 19 18.11 24.54 -8.84
C ASP A 19 18.56 23.20 -8.26
N THR A 20 18.00 22.80 -7.12
CA THR A 20 18.34 21.53 -6.45
C THR A 20 17.32 20.42 -6.71
N LYS A 21 16.19 20.74 -7.36
CA LYS A 21 15.03 19.86 -7.54
C LYS A 21 14.58 19.19 -6.24
N SER A 22 14.65 19.93 -5.13
CA SER A 22 14.32 19.42 -3.80
C SER A 22 13.30 20.33 -3.13
N PHE A 23 12.34 19.73 -2.42
CA PHE A 23 11.57 20.44 -1.43
C PHE A 23 12.46 20.66 -0.21
N CYS A 24 12.69 21.91 0.18
CA CYS A 24 13.40 22.26 1.40
C CYS A 24 12.48 23.15 2.24
N LEU A 25 12.53 23.01 3.56
CA LEU A 25 12.16 24.13 4.42
C LEU A 25 13.21 25.22 4.23
N ASP A 26 12.92 26.16 3.34
CA ASP A 26 13.76 27.34 3.14
C ASP A 26 13.48 28.32 4.28
N PHE A 27 14.16 28.13 5.41
CA PHE A 27 14.27 29.19 6.40
C PHE A 27 15.15 30.28 5.80
N LYS A 28 14.54 31.19 5.03
CA LYS A 28 15.22 32.36 4.43
C LYS A 28 15.94 33.24 5.45
N GLU A 29 15.63 33.07 6.73
CA GLU A 29 16.29 33.78 7.83
C GLU A 29 17.09 32.79 8.68
N SER A 30 18.38 33.06 8.85
CA SER A 30 19.20 32.39 9.87
C SER A 30 18.49 32.51 11.23
N PRO A 31 18.51 31.47 12.10
CA PRO A 31 17.87 31.54 13.40
C PRO A 31 18.36 32.82 14.12
N PRO A 32 17.45 33.66 14.65
CA PRO A 32 17.81 34.96 15.22
C PRO A 32 19.00 34.86 16.19
N LYS A 33 19.92 35.82 16.16
CA LYS A 33 21.00 35.87 17.16
C LYS A 33 20.38 35.90 18.56
N GLY A 34 20.66 34.89 19.38
CA GLY A 34 20.07 34.70 20.72
C GLY A 34 19.07 33.54 20.84
N THR A 35 18.83 32.78 19.76
CA THR A 35 18.02 31.55 19.82
C THR A 35 18.68 30.53 20.76
N SER A 36 17.94 30.05 21.76
CA SER A 36 18.44 29.06 22.74
C SER A 36 18.85 27.75 22.04
N GLY A 37 19.76 27.00 22.67
CA GLY A 37 20.29 25.74 22.11
C GLY A 37 19.21 24.75 21.67
N ASP A 38 18.13 24.63 22.46
CA ASP A 38 17.03 23.70 22.15
C ASP A 38 16.21 24.11 20.93
N LYS A 39 15.96 25.42 20.75
CA LYS A 39 15.26 25.93 19.58
C LYS A 39 16.10 25.80 18.31
N LYS A 40 17.42 26.04 18.43
CA LYS A 40 18.36 25.84 17.33
C LYS A 40 18.40 24.37 16.90
N PHE A 41 18.41 23.44 17.85
CA PHE A 41 18.35 22.00 17.56
C PHE A 41 17.08 21.60 16.81
N LEU A 42 15.90 22.09 17.22
CA LEU A 42 14.64 21.81 16.51
C LEU A 42 14.68 22.34 15.07
N ILE A 43 15.12 23.57 14.86
CA ILE A 43 15.25 24.16 13.51
C ILE A 43 16.24 23.34 12.67
N GLU A 44 17.41 23.00 13.20
CA GLU A 44 18.40 22.19 12.49
C GLU A 44 17.89 20.77 12.18
N PHE A 45 17.15 20.14 13.10
CA PHE A 45 16.52 18.83 12.86
C PHE A 45 15.48 18.91 11.75
N PHE A 46 14.54 19.87 11.79
CA PHE A 46 13.52 19.99 10.74
C PHE A 46 14.12 20.43 9.39
N SER A 47 15.13 21.30 9.37
CA SER A 47 15.84 21.68 8.14
C SER A 47 16.64 20.52 7.55
N SER A 48 17.32 19.72 8.38
CA SER A 48 18.07 18.55 7.90
C SER A 48 17.16 17.39 7.47
N ALA A 49 16.01 17.22 8.12
CA ALA A 49 15.00 16.24 7.75
C ALA A 49 14.32 16.57 6.41
N THR A 50 14.27 17.85 6.02
CA THR A 50 13.57 18.31 4.82
C THR A 50 14.47 18.52 3.62
N CYS A 51 15.77 18.79 3.76
CA CYS A 51 16.65 18.99 2.61
C CYS A 51 17.35 17.69 2.12
N ALA A 52 16.76 17.04 1.12
CA ALA A 52 17.37 15.93 0.41
C ALA A 52 18.20 16.40 -0.80
N ASN A 53 19.53 16.48 -0.65
CA ASN A 53 20.44 16.63 -1.80
C ASN A 53 20.59 15.28 -2.55
N THR A 54 21.13 15.23 -3.76
CA THR A 54 21.25 13.99 -4.57
C THR A 54 22.03 12.85 -3.91
N ARG A 55 23.03 13.15 -3.06
CA ARG A 55 23.69 12.13 -2.21
C ARG A 55 22.72 11.48 -1.22
N ASN A 56 21.68 12.21 -0.79
CA ASN A 56 20.65 11.74 0.12
C ASN A 56 19.67 10.76 -0.56
N HIS A 57 19.44 10.82 -1.88
CA HIS A 57 18.50 9.89 -2.55
C HIS A 57 18.88 8.42 -2.33
N ARG A 58 20.16 8.08 -2.49
CA ARG A 58 20.64 6.70 -2.34
C ARG A 58 20.48 6.22 -0.90
N ASP A 59 20.75 7.09 0.07
CA ASP A 59 20.62 6.77 1.50
C ASP A 59 19.14 6.66 1.89
N ILE A 60 18.27 7.54 1.40
CA ILE A 60 16.83 7.45 1.61
C ILE A 60 16.32 6.11 1.08
N LEU A 61 16.63 5.77 -0.17
CA LEU A 61 16.27 4.47 -0.72
C LEU A 61 16.85 3.35 0.15
N LYS A 62 18.13 3.47 0.58
CA LYS A 62 18.81 2.47 1.40
C LYS A 62 18.05 2.11 2.67
N TYR A 63 17.55 3.12 3.40
CA TYR A 63 16.95 2.94 4.71
C TYR A 63 15.42 2.83 4.67
N HIS A 64 14.78 3.25 3.59
CA HIS A 64 13.32 3.34 3.49
C HIS A 64 12.70 2.51 2.37
N ALA A 65 13.45 1.95 1.43
CA ALA A 65 12.89 1.14 0.35
C ALA A 65 13.36 -0.32 0.41
N LEU A 66 12.43 -1.25 0.29
CA LEU A 66 12.68 -2.66 0.01
C LEU A 66 12.14 -2.98 -1.38
N GLU A 67 13.02 -3.02 -2.38
CA GLU A 67 12.67 -3.36 -3.75
C GLU A 67 12.93 -4.83 -4.04
N ILE A 68 11.95 -5.53 -4.62
CA ILE A 68 12.08 -6.89 -5.13
C ILE A 68 12.00 -6.95 -6.66
N ASP A 69 12.68 -7.94 -7.23
CA ASP A 69 12.70 -8.25 -8.64
C ASP A 69 11.55 -9.20 -9.04
N LYS A 70 11.54 -9.60 -10.32
CA LYS A 70 10.55 -10.53 -10.89
C LYS A 70 10.52 -11.93 -10.26
N ARG A 71 11.53 -12.29 -9.47
CA ARG A 71 11.64 -13.57 -8.74
C ARG A 71 11.30 -13.42 -7.25
N GLY A 72 10.95 -12.22 -6.79
CA GLY A 72 10.70 -11.95 -5.39
C GLY A 72 11.97 -11.78 -4.55
N VAL A 73 13.12 -11.63 -5.20
CA VAL A 73 14.44 -11.42 -4.56
C VAL A 73 14.75 -9.92 -4.58
N THR A 74 15.45 -9.39 -3.58
CA THR A 74 15.79 -7.95 -3.59
C THR A 74 16.63 -7.56 -4.80
N VAL A 75 16.27 -6.44 -5.43
CA VAL A 75 17.12 -5.86 -6.47
C VAL A 75 18.39 -5.32 -5.83
N ASN A 76 19.54 -5.79 -6.30
CA ASN A 76 20.83 -5.24 -5.88
C ASN A 76 21.09 -3.96 -6.68
N ASP A 77 20.78 -2.80 -6.09
CA ASP A 77 21.16 -1.49 -6.64
C ASP A 77 22.55 -1.04 -6.21
N ASP A 78 23.30 -1.87 -5.48
CA ASP A 78 24.66 -1.51 -5.13
C ASP A 78 25.60 -1.74 -6.34
N PRO A 79 26.18 -0.70 -6.96
CA PRO A 79 27.21 -0.87 -7.99
C PRO A 79 28.47 -1.57 -7.44
N TYR A 80 28.59 -1.73 -6.12
CA TYR A 80 29.61 -2.59 -5.55
C TYR A 80 29.10 -4.04 -5.56
N PRO A 81 29.69 -4.94 -6.38
CA PRO A 81 29.43 -6.36 -6.23
C PRO A 81 29.76 -6.71 -4.79
N GLY A 82 28.73 -7.02 -3.99
CA GLY A 82 28.92 -7.50 -2.63
C GLY A 82 29.91 -8.66 -2.66
N LYS A 83 30.68 -8.83 -1.58
CA LYS A 83 31.54 -10.00 -1.44
C LYS A 83 30.68 -11.24 -1.69
N LYS A 84 31.11 -12.06 -2.65
CA LYS A 84 30.40 -13.28 -3.08
C LYS A 84 30.06 -14.10 -1.83
N GLY A 85 28.77 -14.19 -1.48
CA GLY A 85 28.29 -14.93 -0.31
C GLY A 85 27.67 -14.09 0.83
N GLU A 86 27.73 -12.75 0.80
CA GLU A 86 26.93 -11.95 1.74
C GLU A 86 25.44 -12.07 1.41
N ASP A 87 24.62 -12.36 2.42
CA ASP A 87 23.17 -12.28 2.30
C ASP A 87 22.74 -10.81 2.26
N TYR A 88 22.83 -10.22 1.06
CA TYR A 88 22.44 -8.84 0.79
C TYR A 88 21.04 -8.51 1.31
N PHE A 89 20.16 -9.51 1.26
CA PHE A 89 18.80 -9.38 1.70
C PHE A 89 18.72 -9.14 3.22
N ALA A 90 19.37 -9.98 4.02
CA ALA A 90 19.46 -9.80 5.47
C ALA A 90 20.17 -8.49 5.84
N LYS A 91 21.20 -8.10 5.08
CA LYS A 91 21.87 -6.81 5.24
C LYS A 91 20.93 -5.64 4.99
N ARG A 92 20.14 -5.67 3.91
CA ARG A 92 19.19 -4.61 3.57
C ARG A 92 18.10 -4.45 4.63
N ILE A 93 17.51 -5.55 5.10
CA ILE A 93 16.58 -5.47 6.24
C ILE A 93 17.29 -4.90 7.47
N GLY A 94 18.50 -5.38 7.76
CA GLY A 94 19.30 -4.88 8.88
C GLY A 94 19.52 -3.37 8.81
N ASP A 95 19.86 -2.84 7.64
CA ASP A 95 20.01 -1.40 7.40
C ASP A 95 18.68 -0.66 7.66
N ILE A 96 17.56 -1.12 7.11
CA ILE A 96 16.22 -0.51 7.32
C ILE A 96 15.84 -0.49 8.80
N LEU A 97 15.99 -1.61 9.50
CA LEU A 97 15.64 -1.72 10.92
C LEU A 97 16.60 -0.93 11.81
N HIS A 98 17.88 -0.86 11.45
CA HIS A 98 18.86 0.00 12.08
C HIS A 98 18.46 1.47 11.95
N GLY A 99 18.11 1.90 10.73
CA GLY A 99 17.62 3.26 10.47
C GLY A 99 16.39 3.60 11.33
N PHE A 100 15.46 2.65 11.49
CA PHE A 100 14.30 2.84 12.37
C PHE A 100 14.68 2.98 13.85
N ALA A 101 15.59 2.14 14.35
CA ALA A 101 16.05 2.20 15.73
C ALA A 101 16.75 3.55 16.04
N GLU A 102 17.60 4.04 15.14
CA GLU A 102 18.24 5.36 15.28
C GLU A 102 17.21 6.50 15.21
N TYR A 103 16.28 6.44 14.24
CA TYR A 103 15.20 7.42 14.16
C TYR A 103 14.37 7.50 15.44
N LYS A 104 14.04 6.35 16.05
CA LYS A 104 13.28 6.31 17.30
C LYS A 104 14.06 6.97 18.46
N LYS A 105 15.37 6.74 18.51
CA LYS A 105 16.26 7.39 19.50
C LYS A 105 16.29 8.90 19.30
N GLU A 106 16.39 9.38 18.06
CA GLU A 106 16.32 10.81 17.73
C GLU A 106 14.96 11.41 18.10
N TRP A 107 13.87 10.76 17.68
CA TRP A 107 12.50 11.20 17.96
C TRP A 107 12.21 11.27 19.46
N SER A 108 12.76 10.35 20.27
CA SER A 108 12.61 10.39 21.72
C SER A 108 13.23 11.64 22.35
N LYS A 109 14.30 12.18 21.78
CA LYS A 109 14.89 13.46 22.22
C LYS A 109 13.98 14.64 21.87
N ILE A 110 13.38 14.62 20.69
CA ILE A 110 12.44 15.65 20.24
C ILE A 110 11.18 15.62 21.11
N LYS A 111 10.65 14.42 21.38
CA LYS A 111 9.52 14.22 22.28
C LYS A 111 9.85 14.63 23.72
N PHE A 112 11.10 14.47 24.18
CA PHE A 112 11.51 15.00 25.48
C PHE A 112 11.41 16.53 25.55
N LEU A 113 11.73 17.22 24.44
CA LEU A 113 11.58 18.68 24.34
C LEU A 113 10.11 19.12 24.14
N ASN A 114 9.30 18.29 23.48
CA ASN A 114 7.87 18.51 23.30
C ASN A 114 7.07 17.23 23.67
N PRO A 115 6.69 17.08 24.95
CA PRO A 115 6.00 15.87 25.43
C PRO A 115 4.65 15.59 24.77
N ASN A 116 4.05 16.59 24.11
CA ASN A 116 2.78 16.46 23.40
C ASN A 116 2.92 15.73 22.05
N LEU A 117 4.16 15.49 21.58
CA LEU A 117 4.38 14.74 20.34
C LEU A 117 4.05 13.25 20.54
N PRO A 118 3.47 12.60 19.51
CA PRO A 118 3.21 11.16 19.56
C PRO A 118 4.50 10.36 19.66
N ASP A 119 4.41 9.12 20.14
CA ASP A 119 5.53 8.17 20.02
C ASP A 119 5.87 7.90 18.56
N ALA A 120 7.14 7.61 18.28
CA ALA A 120 7.58 7.23 16.94
C ALA A 120 6.86 5.97 16.47
N LYS A 121 6.30 6.03 15.26
CA LYS A 121 5.54 4.94 14.64
C LYS A 121 6.28 4.38 13.43
N LEU A 122 6.00 3.13 13.10
CA LEU A 122 6.45 2.51 11.86
C LEU A 122 5.31 2.59 10.84
N LEU A 123 5.59 3.08 9.63
CA LEU A 123 4.66 3.03 8.52
C LEU A 123 5.23 2.12 7.43
N ILE A 124 4.45 1.15 6.95
CA ILE A 124 4.83 0.29 5.84
C ILE A 124 3.88 0.58 4.68
N PHE A 125 4.41 1.08 3.57
CA PHE A 125 3.67 1.44 2.37
C PHE A 125 3.89 0.40 1.27
N ALA A 126 2.83 -0.05 0.61
CA ALA A 126 2.91 -0.89 -0.57
C ALA A 126 2.18 -0.20 -1.73
N HIS A 127 2.90 0.06 -2.82
CA HIS A 127 2.37 0.82 -3.95
C HIS A 127 1.36 0.02 -4.81
N GLY A 128 0.70 0.70 -5.74
CA GLY A 128 -0.25 0.09 -6.68
C GLY A 128 0.39 -0.59 -7.89
N GLY A 129 -0.45 -1.12 -8.79
CA GLY A 129 -0.01 -1.55 -10.12
C GLY A 129 0.41 -0.37 -11.01
N LEU A 130 1.01 -0.66 -12.17
CA LEU A 130 1.37 0.33 -13.20
C LEU A 130 2.40 1.39 -12.78
N ASN A 131 3.13 1.17 -11.68
CA ASN A 131 4.20 2.06 -11.26
C ASN A 131 5.52 1.63 -11.89
N SER A 132 6.14 2.58 -12.61
CA SER A 132 7.53 2.41 -13.02
C SER A 132 8.44 2.47 -11.79
N ARG A 133 9.59 1.80 -11.87
CA ARG A 133 10.61 1.85 -10.82
C ARG A 133 10.98 3.28 -10.42
N ARG A 134 11.16 4.15 -11.42
CA ARG A 134 11.54 5.55 -11.22
C ARG A 134 10.48 6.30 -10.41
N VAL A 135 9.21 6.16 -10.78
CA VAL A 135 8.09 6.82 -10.08
C VAL A 135 7.99 6.33 -8.63
N ALA A 136 8.16 5.03 -8.39
CA ALA A 136 8.16 4.49 -7.03
C ALA A 136 9.33 5.03 -6.18
N HIS A 137 10.53 5.17 -6.79
CA HIS A 137 11.68 5.77 -6.10
C HIS A 137 11.48 7.27 -5.83
N GLU A 138 10.94 8.03 -6.78
CA GLU A 138 10.59 9.45 -6.61
C GLU A 138 9.61 9.62 -5.44
N GLN A 139 8.57 8.78 -5.37
CA GLN A 139 7.60 8.77 -4.27
C GLN A 139 8.26 8.52 -2.91
N VAL A 140 9.20 7.57 -2.82
CA VAL A 140 9.94 7.29 -1.56
C VAL A 140 10.69 8.54 -1.10
N VAL A 141 11.40 9.20 -2.02
CA VAL A 141 12.22 10.37 -1.69
C VAL A 141 11.35 11.53 -1.22
N GLU A 142 10.28 11.83 -1.96
CA GLU A 142 9.39 12.95 -1.66
C GLU A 142 8.62 12.76 -0.34
N GLN A 143 8.08 11.56 -0.09
CA GLN A 143 7.24 11.33 1.08
C GLN A 143 8.01 11.04 2.37
N THR A 144 9.25 10.54 2.28
CA THR A 144 10.03 10.16 3.49
C THR A 144 10.22 11.34 4.44
N ALA A 145 10.54 12.53 3.91
CA ALA A 145 10.74 13.72 4.73
C ALA A 145 9.45 14.13 5.47
N LEU A 146 8.32 14.16 4.76
CA LEU A 146 7.02 14.54 5.34
C LEU A 146 6.55 13.52 6.39
N LEU A 147 6.70 12.23 6.12
CA LEU A 147 6.38 11.15 7.06
C LEU A 147 7.22 11.25 8.35
N ARG A 148 8.53 11.48 8.21
CA ARG A 148 9.43 11.65 9.36
C ARG A 148 9.12 12.89 10.18
N ALA A 149 8.72 13.98 9.54
CA ALA A 149 8.28 15.18 10.24
C ALA A 149 7.03 14.92 11.12
N ASP A 150 6.19 13.96 10.71
CA ASP A 150 4.96 13.57 11.42
C ASP A 150 5.15 12.40 12.40
N GLY A 151 6.38 12.02 12.73
CA GLY A 151 6.64 10.96 13.70
C GLY A 151 6.63 9.54 13.11
N TYR A 152 6.55 9.39 11.79
CA TYR A 152 6.60 8.10 11.12
C TYR A 152 7.98 7.77 10.56
N TYR A 153 8.42 6.53 10.77
CA TYR A 153 9.50 5.94 9.97
C TYR A 153 8.88 5.13 8.82
N PRO A 154 9.02 5.55 7.56
CA PRO A 154 8.39 4.84 6.46
C PRO A 154 9.28 3.73 5.88
N ILE A 155 8.67 2.60 5.52
CA ILE A 155 9.24 1.52 4.73
C ILE A 155 8.36 1.30 3.51
N PHE A 156 8.90 1.51 2.32
CA PHE A 156 8.24 1.34 1.04
C PHE A 156 8.57 -0.04 0.46
N LEU A 157 7.54 -0.85 0.23
CA LEU A 157 7.62 -2.11 -0.49
C LEU A 157 7.48 -1.83 -1.97
N ILE A 158 8.53 -2.08 -2.74
CA ILE A 158 8.61 -1.75 -4.16
C ILE A 158 8.78 -3.00 -5.00
N TRP A 159 8.01 -3.10 -6.08
CA TRP A 159 8.18 -4.13 -7.09
C TRP A 159 7.77 -3.60 -8.46
N ARG A 160 8.32 -4.18 -9.52
CA ARG A 160 8.05 -3.70 -10.87
C ARG A 160 6.63 -4.07 -11.30
N THR A 161 5.84 -3.07 -11.67
CA THR A 161 4.42 -3.27 -12.07
C THR A 161 4.06 -2.59 -13.39
N SER A 162 5.04 -2.20 -14.19
CA SER A 162 4.80 -1.60 -15.52
C SER A 162 4.05 -2.58 -16.43
N ALA A 163 2.87 -2.22 -16.94
CA ALA A 163 2.01 -3.10 -17.75
C ALA A 163 2.74 -3.84 -18.89
N LEU A 164 3.48 -3.10 -19.73
CA LEU A 164 4.16 -3.69 -20.88
C LEU A 164 5.30 -4.63 -20.45
N GLU A 165 6.06 -4.26 -19.42
CA GLU A 165 7.13 -5.11 -18.88
C GLU A 165 6.56 -6.40 -18.30
N THR A 166 5.44 -6.31 -17.58
CA THR A 166 4.76 -7.47 -16.99
C THR A 166 4.11 -8.36 -18.04
N TYR A 167 3.51 -7.78 -19.08
CA TYR A 167 2.96 -8.53 -20.20
C TYR A 167 4.06 -9.35 -20.90
N TRP A 168 5.14 -8.68 -21.32
CA TRP A 168 6.23 -9.33 -22.04
C TRP A 168 6.92 -10.40 -21.20
N GLU A 169 7.13 -10.16 -19.92
CA GLU A 169 7.64 -11.18 -19.01
C GLU A 169 6.71 -12.40 -18.95
N GLN A 170 5.40 -12.20 -18.83
CA GLN A 170 4.46 -13.30 -18.71
C GLN A 170 4.50 -14.20 -19.95
N VAL A 171 4.35 -13.61 -21.13
CA VAL A 171 4.30 -14.38 -22.38
C VAL A 171 5.66 -14.97 -22.75
N ALA A 172 6.77 -14.27 -22.46
CA ALA A 172 8.08 -14.70 -22.90
C ALA A 172 8.84 -15.56 -21.88
N HIS A 173 8.70 -15.28 -20.58
CA HIS A 173 9.59 -15.82 -19.55
C HIS A 173 8.90 -16.61 -18.45
N VAL A 174 7.58 -16.49 -18.27
CA VAL A 174 6.90 -17.17 -17.15
C VAL A 174 6.31 -18.49 -17.59
N ARG A 175 6.76 -19.61 -17.00
CA ARG A 175 6.19 -20.94 -17.23
C ARG A 175 6.01 -21.64 -15.89
N THR A 176 4.85 -22.27 -15.70
CA THR A 176 4.51 -22.99 -14.47
C THR A 176 4.75 -22.18 -13.18
N GLY A 177 4.56 -20.86 -13.24
CA GLY A 177 4.79 -19.93 -12.11
C GLY A 177 6.24 -19.49 -11.90
N GLU A 178 7.20 -20.07 -12.61
CA GLU A 178 8.62 -19.72 -12.55
C GLU A 178 9.06 -18.75 -13.65
N VAL A 179 10.13 -18.00 -13.39
CA VAL A 179 10.74 -17.09 -14.37
C VAL A 179 11.98 -17.75 -14.99
N GLU A 180 11.88 -18.09 -16.26
CA GLU A 180 12.98 -18.59 -17.09
C GLU A 180 13.94 -17.45 -17.47
N ASP A 181 15.24 -17.75 -17.55
CA ASP A 181 16.27 -16.77 -17.95
C ASP A 181 16.20 -16.43 -19.45
N SER A 182 15.77 -17.38 -20.28
CA SER A 182 15.62 -17.21 -21.72
C SER A 182 14.15 -17.10 -22.13
N PRO A 183 13.82 -16.36 -23.20
CA PRO A 183 12.49 -16.38 -23.79
C PRO A 183 12.12 -17.79 -24.25
N SER A 184 10.89 -18.21 -23.98
CA SER A 184 10.38 -19.52 -24.39
C SER A 184 10.05 -19.54 -25.89
N LEU A 185 10.37 -20.65 -26.57
CA LEU A 185 9.97 -20.86 -27.98
C LEU A 185 8.44 -20.88 -28.16
N THR A 186 7.69 -21.10 -27.08
CA THR A 186 6.22 -21.09 -27.09
C THR A 186 5.61 -19.69 -27.07
N THR A 187 6.42 -18.63 -26.92
CA THR A 187 5.94 -17.23 -26.81
C THR A 187 4.93 -16.83 -27.90
N PRO A 188 5.15 -17.14 -29.20
CA PRO A 188 4.18 -16.79 -30.24
C PRO A 188 2.81 -17.47 -30.06
N LEU A 189 2.79 -18.70 -29.51
CA LEU A 189 1.54 -19.43 -29.24
C LEU A 189 0.76 -18.77 -28.08
N TYR A 190 1.44 -18.33 -27.03
CA TYR A 190 0.81 -17.60 -25.92
C TYR A 190 0.23 -16.27 -26.38
N ILE A 191 1.01 -15.47 -27.13
CA ILE A 191 0.52 -14.21 -27.71
C ILE A 191 -0.74 -14.46 -28.55
N THR A 192 -0.69 -15.46 -29.45
CA THR A 192 -1.84 -15.81 -30.30
C THR A 192 -3.04 -16.27 -29.46
N GLY A 193 -2.81 -17.07 -28.41
CA GLY A 193 -3.82 -17.53 -27.47
C GLY A 193 -4.50 -16.38 -26.74
N ASP A 194 -3.73 -15.43 -26.21
CA ASP A 194 -4.24 -14.24 -25.52
C ASP A 194 -5.13 -13.41 -26.46
N PHE A 195 -4.66 -13.13 -27.68
CA PHE A 195 -5.48 -12.43 -28.68
C PHE A 195 -6.74 -13.19 -29.06
N GLY A 196 -6.65 -14.51 -29.21
CA GLY A 196 -7.81 -15.37 -29.48
C GLY A 196 -8.86 -15.30 -28.37
N GLN A 197 -8.42 -15.34 -27.11
CA GLN A 197 -9.31 -15.17 -25.95
C GLN A 197 -9.91 -13.77 -25.89
N GLY A 198 -9.12 -12.73 -26.15
CA GLY A 198 -9.59 -11.34 -26.20
C GLY A 198 -10.70 -11.14 -27.24
N VAL A 199 -10.53 -11.71 -28.45
CA VAL A 199 -11.58 -11.70 -29.49
C VAL A 199 -12.84 -12.43 -29.03
N ALA A 200 -12.70 -13.60 -28.38
CA ALA A 200 -13.84 -14.37 -27.88
C ALA A 200 -14.60 -13.64 -26.75
N ARG A 201 -13.91 -12.87 -25.90
CA ARG A 201 -14.51 -12.10 -24.80
C ARG A 201 -15.04 -10.73 -25.21
N ALA A 202 -14.56 -10.19 -26.34
CA ALA A 202 -14.89 -8.83 -26.78
C ALA A 202 -16.40 -8.50 -26.81
N PRO A 203 -17.31 -9.37 -27.27
CA PRO A 203 -18.75 -9.06 -27.24
C PRO A 203 -19.30 -8.83 -25.83
N VAL A 204 -18.80 -9.57 -24.84
CA VAL A 204 -19.21 -9.43 -23.44
C VAL A 204 -18.66 -8.13 -22.86
N ASN A 205 -17.39 -7.83 -23.10
CA ASN A 205 -16.75 -6.60 -22.64
C ASN A 205 -17.39 -5.36 -23.29
N PHE A 206 -17.73 -5.44 -24.57
CA PHE A 206 -18.49 -4.41 -25.28
C PHE A 206 -19.84 -4.14 -24.61
N LYS A 207 -20.60 -5.20 -24.34
CA LYS A 207 -21.90 -5.07 -23.66
C LYS A 207 -21.75 -4.41 -22.29
N ASN A 208 -20.72 -4.79 -21.53
CA ASN A 208 -20.46 -4.21 -20.21
C ASN A 208 -20.10 -2.71 -20.30
N GLN A 209 -19.25 -2.33 -21.26
CA GLN A 209 -18.91 -0.91 -21.48
C GLN A 209 -20.11 -0.07 -21.91
N VAL A 210 -20.92 -0.56 -22.86
CA VAL A 210 -22.15 0.14 -23.28
C VAL A 210 -23.12 0.27 -22.12
N LYS A 211 -23.31 -0.79 -21.34
CA LYS A 211 -24.17 -0.77 -20.15
C LYS A 211 -23.67 0.22 -19.11
N ARG A 212 -22.35 0.30 -18.89
CA ARG A 212 -21.75 1.25 -17.95
C ARG A 212 -21.95 2.69 -18.42
N PHE A 213 -21.62 2.99 -19.67
CA PHE A 213 -21.87 4.29 -20.28
C PHE A 213 -23.34 4.69 -20.17
N TRP A 214 -24.26 3.78 -20.51
CA TRP A 214 -25.69 4.05 -20.42
C TRP A 214 -26.09 4.40 -18.99
N ARG A 215 -25.63 3.62 -18.00
CA ARG A 215 -25.98 3.86 -16.59
C ARG A 215 -25.31 5.09 -15.97
N SER A 216 -24.05 5.37 -16.32
CA SER A 216 -23.27 6.47 -15.73
C SER A 216 -23.53 7.83 -16.39
N GLU A 217 -23.83 7.85 -17.70
CA GLU A 217 -24.01 9.09 -18.46
C GLU A 217 -25.47 9.39 -18.76
N ILE A 218 -26.24 8.38 -19.20
CA ILE A 218 -27.58 8.59 -19.75
C ILE A 218 -28.66 8.44 -18.68
N ASP A 219 -28.72 7.26 -18.06
CA ASP A 219 -29.73 6.92 -17.05
C ASP A 219 -29.47 7.58 -15.70
N ARG A 220 -28.19 7.92 -15.43
CA ARG A 220 -27.71 8.43 -14.13
C ARG A 220 -28.26 7.60 -12.98
N ASP A 221 -28.07 6.29 -13.09
CA ASP A 221 -28.66 5.30 -12.20
C ASP A 221 -28.35 5.65 -10.73
N LYS A 222 -29.29 5.39 -9.83
CA LYS A 222 -29.17 5.61 -8.37
C LYS A 222 -27.97 4.87 -7.76
N GLU A 223 -27.38 3.91 -8.48
CA GLU A 223 -26.11 3.28 -8.10
C GLU A 223 -24.91 4.23 -8.09
N PHE A 224 -24.96 5.32 -8.85
CA PHE A 224 -23.90 6.31 -8.97
C PHE A 224 -24.12 7.58 -8.14
N VAL A 225 -25.34 7.75 -7.63
CA VAL A 225 -25.70 8.85 -6.73
C VAL A 225 -25.42 8.42 -5.29
N ILE A 226 -24.61 9.22 -4.59
CA ILE A 226 -24.44 9.10 -3.15
C ILE A 226 -25.49 9.99 -2.50
N ASP A 227 -26.53 9.36 -1.97
CA ASP A 227 -27.45 10.04 -1.06
C ASP A 227 -26.67 10.41 0.21
N LYS A 228 -26.40 11.71 0.40
CA LYS A 228 -25.62 12.25 1.52
C LYS A 228 -26.24 11.87 2.86
N ASP A 229 -27.56 11.95 2.95
CA ASP A 229 -28.27 11.71 4.21
C ASP A 229 -28.28 10.21 4.53
N ALA A 230 -28.42 9.37 3.51
CA ALA A 230 -28.31 7.92 3.67
C ALA A 230 -26.87 7.43 3.88
N ALA A 231 -25.87 8.16 3.38
CA ALA A 231 -24.45 7.81 3.53
C ALA A 231 -23.90 8.25 4.90
N VAL A 232 -24.30 9.41 5.41
CA VAL A 232 -23.75 9.99 6.66
C VAL A 232 -24.63 9.72 7.88
N GLY A 233 -25.93 9.43 7.70
CA GLY A 233 -26.80 8.96 8.79
C GLY A 233 -27.53 9.99 9.57
N ASN A 234 -27.73 11.14 8.95
CA ASN A 234 -28.65 12.15 9.46
C ASN A 234 -30.13 11.77 9.25
N SER A 235 -30.43 10.62 8.64
CA SER A 235 -31.80 10.11 8.60
C SER A 235 -32.24 9.65 10.00
N ALA A 236 -33.38 10.15 10.47
CA ALA A 236 -33.97 9.87 11.78
C ALA A 236 -34.16 8.36 12.09
N ASN A 237 -33.96 7.47 11.12
CA ASN A 237 -33.82 6.03 11.32
C ASN A 237 -32.36 5.66 11.66
N LYS A 238 -32.02 5.72 12.95
CA LYS A 238 -30.75 5.21 13.51
C LYS A 238 -30.43 3.75 13.16
N GLU A 239 -31.41 2.97 12.67
CA GLU A 239 -31.20 1.57 12.27
C GLU A 239 -30.43 1.40 10.95
N SER A 240 -30.11 2.46 10.19
CA SER A 240 -29.53 2.30 8.83
C SER A 240 -28.02 2.48 8.69
N LEU A 241 -27.30 2.98 9.71
CA LEU A 241 -25.85 3.20 9.60
C LEU A 241 -25.04 2.42 10.62
N TYR A 242 -24.70 1.21 10.20
CA TYR A 242 -23.81 0.30 10.89
C TYR A 242 -22.32 0.56 10.59
N TYR A 243 -21.94 1.66 9.93
CA TYR A 243 -20.55 1.92 9.49
C TYR A 243 -20.17 3.39 9.59
N ASN A 244 -18.88 3.64 9.81
CA ASN A 244 -18.30 4.98 9.77
C ASN A 244 -18.00 5.37 8.32
N VAL A 245 -19.02 5.89 7.62
CA VAL A 245 -18.85 6.44 6.27
C VAL A 245 -18.65 7.94 6.38
N THR A 246 -17.55 8.44 5.82
CA THR A 246 -17.23 9.86 5.77
C THR A 246 -17.15 10.30 4.32
N LEU A 247 -17.78 11.42 3.99
CA LEU A 247 -17.65 12.09 2.69
C LEU A 247 -16.56 13.17 2.80
N SER A 248 -15.92 13.56 1.69
CA SER A 248 -15.02 14.72 1.70
C SER A 248 -15.73 16.01 2.18
N LYS A 249 -15.02 16.92 2.86
CA LYS A 249 -15.56 18.25 3.20
C LYS A 249 -16.12 18.96 1.97
N ASN A 250 -15.42 18.83 0.86
CA ASN A 250 -15.78 19.46 -0.41
C ASN A 250 -16.56 18.49 -1.31
N PHE A 251 -17.31 17.56 -0.71
CA PHE A 251 -18.11 16.60 -1.46
C PHE A 251 -19.25 17.31 -2.20
N THR A 252 -19.02 17.56 -3.47
CA THR A 252 -20.05 18.01 -4.41
C THR A 252 -20.83 16.77 -4.86
N ASN A 253 -22.12 16.71 -4.47
CA ASN A 253 -22.96 15.52 -4.68
C ASN A 253 -23.25 15.21 -6.13
N GLU A 254 -23.09 16.22 -6.98
CA GLU A 254 -23.22 16.15 -8.42
C GLU A 254 -22.67 17.47 -8.95
N ARG A 255 -22.17 17.45 -10.18
CA ARG A 255 -21.92 18.65 -10.97
C ARG A 255 -23.20 19.50 -10.96
N GLU A 256 -23.13 20.73 -10.46
CA GLU A 256 -23.79 21.81 -11.18
C GLU A 256 -23.46 21.59 -12.65
N ILE A 257 -24.47 21.31 -13.49
CA ILE A 257 -24.29 20.99 -14.89
C ILE A 257 -23.71 22.23 -15.56
N THR A 258 -22.39 22.37 -15.51
CA THR A 258 -21.66 23.40 -16.22
C THR A 258 -21.50 22.95 -17.67
N THR A 259 -21.37 23.91 -18.57
CA THR A 259 -21.16 23.66 -20.01
C THR A 259 -19.97 22.75 -20.31
N GLU A 260 -18.96 22.73 -19.42
CA GLU A 260 -17.81 21.82 -19.50
C GLU A 260 -18.20 20.35 -19.37
N SER A 261 -19.24 20.01 -18.59
CA SER A 261 -19.68 18.62 -18.45
C SER A 261 -20.31 18.10 -19.73
N ALA A 262 -21.10 18.92 -20.43
CA ALA A 262 -21.75 18.53 -21.67
C ALA A 262 -20.74 18.27 -22.79
N LEU A 263 -19.67 19.07 -22.88
CA LEU A 263 -18.59 18.83 -23.84
C LEU A 263 -17.82 17.55 -23.51
N GLU A 264 -17.53 17.30 -22.23
CA GLU A 264 -16.88 16.07 -21.81
C GLU A 264 -17.70 14.82 -22.10
N ASP A 265 -19.01 14.88 -21.87
CA ASP A 265 -19.95 13.78 -22.14
C ASP A 265 -20.07 13.55 -23.66
N ALA A 266 -20.12 14.62 -24.46
CA ALA A 266 -20.11 14.55 -25.91
C ALA A 266 -18.80 13.96 -26.46
N LEU A 267 -17.65 14.39 -25.96
CA LEU A 267 -16.34 13.83 -26.31
C LEU A 267 -16.24 12.36 -25.88
N TYR A 268 -16.75 12.02 -24.70
CA TYR A 268 -16.81 10.66 -24.22
C TYR A 268 -17.61 9.77 -25.17
N ALA A 269 -18.81 10.21 -25.58
CA ALA A 269 -19.66 9.50 -26.52
C ALA A 269 -19.01 9.39 -27.90
N ALA A 270 -18.39 10.47 -28.39
CA ALA A 270 -17.70 10.49 -29.69
C ALA A 270 -16.52 9.50 -29.75
N LEU A 271 -15.82 9.28 -28.63
CA LEU A 271 -14.71 8.34 -28.55
C LEU A 271 -15.14 6.88 -28.37
N MET A 272 -16.43 6.59 -28.20
CA MET A 272 -16.91 5.21 -27.97
C MET A 272 -16.44 4.21 -29.03
N PRO A 273 -16.56 4.46 -30.36
CA PRO A 273 -16.08 3.51 -31.36
C PRO A 273 -14.59 3.20 -31.23
N ALA A 274 -13.77 4.21 -30.94
CA ALA A 274 -12.34 4.03 -30.71
C ALA A 274 -12.09 3.18 -29.44
N ARG A 275 -12.82 3.43 -28.36
CA ARG A 275 -12.73 2.63 -27.12
C ARG A 275 -13.12 1.18 -27.32
N ILE A 276 -14.18 0.96 -28.07
CA ILE A 276 -14.62 -0.39 -28.45
C ILE A 276 -13.50 -1.10 -29.21
N ALA A 277 -12.89 -0.42 -30.19
CA ALA A 277 -11.80 -0.99 -30.98
C ALA A 277 -10.54 -1.27 -30.13
N THR A 278 -10.18 -0.39 -29.20
CA THR A 278 -9.00 -0.58 -28.33
C THR A 278 -9.23 -1.65 -27.27
N THR A 279 -10.48 -1.91 -26.85
CA THR A 279 -10.82 -2.94 -25.86
C THR A 279 -10.30 -4.32 -26.27
N PHE A 280 -10.31 -4.63 -27.57
CA PHE A 280 -9.75 -5.87 -28.12
C PHE A 280 -8.28 -6.08 -27.78
N PHE A 281 -7.53 -4.99 -27.59
CA PHE A 281 -6.12 -5.03 -27.22
C PHE A 281 -5.93 -4.88 -25.71
N VAL A 282 -6.73 -4.03 -25.06
CA VAL A 282 -6.61 -3.76 -23.62
C VAL A 282 -6.96 -4.98 -22.79
N ASP A 283 -8.00 -5.72 -23.13
CA ASP A 283 -8.42 -6.90 -22.35
C ASP A 283 -7.35 -8.01 -22.31
N PRO A 284 -6.86 -8.56 -23.45
CA PRO A 284 -5.87 -9.63 -23.40
C PRO A 284 -4.52 -9.17 -22.87
N LEU A 285 -4.02 -7.99 -23.30
CA LEU A 285 -2.76 -7.46 -22.79
C LEU A 285 -2.84 -7.14 -21.30
N GLY A 286 -3.97 -6.58 -20.88
CA GLY A 286 -4.24 -6.18 -19.51
C GLY A 286 -4.41 -7.37 -18.57
N THR A 287 -5.16 -8.41 -18.97
CA THR A 287 -5.35 -9.63 -18.18
C THR A 287 -4.00 -10.33 -17.95
N THR A 288 -3.24 -10.58 -19.01
CA THR A 288 -1.93 -11.23 -18.92
C THR A 288 -0.92 -10.39 -18.11
N ALA A 289 -0.94 -9.05 -18.27
CA ALA A 289 -0.13 -8.16 -17.45
C ALA A 289 -0.56 -8.19 -15.97
N TRP A 290 -1.87 -8.20 -15.70
CA TRP A 290 -2.45 -8.26 -14.36
C TRP A 290 -2.08 -9.56 -13.64
N GLU A 291 -2.24 -10.71 -14.28
CA GLU A 291 -1.84 -12.01 -13.72
C GLU A 291 -0.37 -12.01 -13.30
N ASN A 292 0.51 -11.44 -14.12
CA ASN A 292 1.92 -11.35 -13.76
C ASN A 292 2.22 -10.30 -12.68
N MET A 293 1.48 -9.19 -12.65
CA MET A 293 1.55 -8.22 -11.56
C MET A 293 1.17 -8.86 -10.21
N VAL A 294 0.07 -9.63 -10.18
CA VAL A 294 -0.35 -10.40 -9.01
C VAL A 294 0.69 -11.46 -8.66
N ARG A 295 1.21 -12.21 -9.65
CA ARG A 295 2.31 -13.16 -9.45
C ARG A 295 3.51 -12.50 -8.77
N ARG A 296 3.97 -11.35 -9.26
CA ARG A 296 5.12 -10.61 -8.69
C ARG A 296 4.85 -10.13 -7.26
N ALA A 297 3.63 -9.66 -6.98
CA ALA A 297 3.23 -9.32 -5.62
C ALA A 297 3.30 -10.53 -4.68
N MET A 298 2.80 -11.68 -5.14
CA MET A 298 2.83 -12.93 -4.37
C MET A 298 4.23 -13.53 -4.26
N THR A 299 5.11 -13.40 -5.27
CA THR A 299 6.51 -13.85 -5.15
C THR A 299 7.31 -13.03 -4.16
N GLY A 300 6.89 -11.77 -3.92
CA GLY A 300 7.38 -10.98 -2.80
C GLY A 300 7.11 -11.59 -1.43
N ILE A 301 6.13 -12.48 -1.31
CA ILE A 301 5.79 -13.19 -0.06
C ILE A 301 6.35 -14.63 -0.12
N HIS A 302 6.05 -15.34 -1.19
CA HIS A 302 6.38 -16.73 -1.45
C HIS A 302 7.26 -16.85 -2.70
N SER A 303 8.59 -16.85 -2.55
CA SER A 303 9.48 -16.93 -3.72
C SER A 303 9.29 -18.27 -4.42
N ALA A 304 9.25 -18.28 -5.76
CA ALA A 304 9.02 -19.50 -6.55
C ALA A 304 9.98 -20.66 -6.18
N ASN A 305 11.22 -20.33 -5.78
CA ASN A 305 12.20 -21.35 -5.41
C ASN A 305 11.85 -22.10 -4.11
N GLU A 306 10.92 -21.61 -3.30
CA GLU A 306 10.50 -22.33 -2.08
C GLU A 306 9.70 -23.59 -2.37
N PHE A 307 9.14 -23.70 -3.57
CA PHE A 307 8.39 -24.88 -4.00
C PHE A 307 9.26 -25.91 -4.74
N LYS A 308 10.53 -25.57 -5.04
CA LYS A 308 11.45 -26.51 -5.69
C LYS A 308 11.74 -27.70 -4.77
N VAL A 309 11.56 -28.90 -5.30
CA VAL A 309 11.83 -30.13 -4.53
C VAL A 309 13.31 -30.47 -4.65
N CYS A 310 13.96 -30.64 -3.50
CA CYS A 310 15.37 -31.02 -3.43
C CYS A 310 15.50 -32.53 -3.23
N ASP A 311 15.29 -33.29 -4.31
CA ASP A 311 15.24 -34.76 -4.29
C ASP A 311 16.61 -35.46 -4.18
N GLY A 312 17.70 -34.69 -4.08
CA GLY A 312 19.05 -35.23 -3.83
C GLY A 312 19.62 -36.12 -4.94
N LYS A 313 18.97 -36.18 -6.11
CA LYS A 313 19.38 -37.00 -7.26
C LYS A 313 20.22 -36.28 -8.30
N GLU A 314 20.52 -35.00 -8.12
CA GLU A 314 21.20 -34.19 -9.13
C GLU A 314 22.69 -34.07 -8.82
N GLY A 315 23.52 -34.69 -9.67
CA GLY A 315 24.98 -34.68 -9.57
C GLY A 315 25.65 -33.34 -9.93
N ASN A 316 24.92 -32.23 -9.93
CA ASN A 316 25.44 -30.91 -10.22
C ASN A 316 25.69 -30.14 -8.90
N PRO A 317 26.95 -29.78 -8.58
CA PRO A 317 27.28 -29.05 -7.36
C PRO A 317 26.58 -27.69 -7.20
N ALA A 318 26.12 -27.08 -8.30
CA ALA A 318 25.35 -25.83 -8.25
C ALA A 318 23.95 -26.04 -7.66
N ASP A 319 23.31 -27.16 -8.00
CA ASP A 319 21.96 -27.51 -7.57
C ASP A 319 21.96 -27.93 -6.09
N GLU A 320 23.01 -28.64 -5.65
CA GLU A 320 23.21 -28.97 -4.23
C GLU A 320 23.31 -27.69 -3.37
N LYS A 321 24.15 -26.72 -3.77
CA LYS A 321 24.29 -25.43 -3.06
C LYS A 321 22.99 -24.63 -3.05
N LEU A 322 22.26 -24.62 -4.15
CA LEU A 322 20.95 -23.98 -4.21
C LEU A 322 19.98 -24.66 -3.24
N CYS A 323 19.96 -26.00 -3.22
CA CYS A 323 19.11 -26.77 -2.33
C CYS A 323 19.44 -26.58 -0.85
N GLU A 324 20.71 -26.54 -0.47
CA GLU A 324 21.12 -26.18 0.90
C GLU A 324 20.63 -24.79 1.28
N ARG A 325 20.79 -23.82 0.37
CA ARG A 325 20.29 -22.45 0.58
C ARG A 325 18.78 -22.43 0.75
N LEU A 326 18.01 -23.14 -0.09
CA LEU A 326 16.55 -23.17 -0.01
C LEU A 326 16.06 -23.86 1.27
N LYS A 327 16.73 -24.93 1.70
CA LYS A 327 16.45 -25.59 2.99
C LYS A 327 16.72 -24.64 4.15
N SER A 328 17.83 -23.90 4.11
CA SER A 328 18.17 -22.88 5.10
C SER A 328 17.12 -21.75 5.12
N ASP A 329 16.74 -21.23 3.95
CA ASP A 329 15.75 -20.17 3.83
C ASP A 329 14.39 -20.61 4.36
N ARG A 330 13.89 -21.81 4.01
CA ARG A 330 12.61 -22.32 4.55
C ARG A 330 12.65 -22.55 6.06
N LYS A 331 13.81 -22.98 6.57
CA LYS A 331 14.01 -23.16 8.02
C LYS A 331 14.00 -21.82 8.77
N ASN A 332 14.65 -20.80 8.21
CA ASN A 332 14.76 -19.48 8.82
C ASN A 332 13.50 -18.62 8.61
N TYR A 333 12.76 -18.88 7.53
CA TYR A 333 11.61 -18.10 7.09
C TYR A 333 10.42 -19.02 6.74
N PRO A 334 9.84 -19.71 7.75
CA PRO A 334 8.80 -20.73 7.53
C PRO A 334 7.49 -20.19 6.95
N HIS A 335 7.24 -18.87 7.03
CA HIS A 335 6.01 -18.24 6.54
C HIS A 335 6.13 -17.67 5.12
N GLY A 336 7.21 -17.99 4.43
CA GLY A 336 7.46 -17.58 3.04
C GLY A 336 8.88 -17.04 2.89
N THR A 337 9.49 -17.29 1.74
CA THR A 337 10.89 -16.92 1.47
C THR A 337 11.04 -15.69 0.57
N GLY A 338 9.94 -15.06 0.17
CA GLY A 338 9.94 -13.82 -0.59
C GLY A 338 10.43 -12.63 0.22
N GLY A 339 10.92 -11.58 -0.45
CA GLY A 339 11.53 -10.45 0.23
C GLY A 339 10.62 -9.71 1.24
N PHE A 340 9.34 -9.51 0.94
CA PHE A 340 8.42 -8.88 1.88
C PHE A 340 8.16 -9.77 3.10
N SER A 341 7.97 -11.07 2.88
CA SER A 341 7.79 -12.07 3.95
C SER A 341 8.99 -12.10 4.91
N LYS A 342 10.21 -12.13 4.36
CA LYS A 342 11.41 -12.14 5.19
C LYS A 342 11.57 -10.84 6.01
N LEU A 343 11.22 -9.68 5.44
CA LEU A 343 11.17 -8.40 6.20
C LEU A 343 10.22 -8.51 7.39
N PHE A 344 9.00 -8.99 7.16
CA PHE A 344 7.98 -9.08 8.21
C PHE A 344 8.36 -10.11 9.29
N GLN A 345 8.95 -11.25 8.93
CA GLN A 345 9.44 -12.23 9.90
C GLN A 345 10.58 -11.68 10.76
N THR A 346 11.52 -10.93 10.16
CA THR A 346 12.58 -10.26 10.93
C THR A 346 12.03 -9.13 11.78
N LEU A 347 11.05 -8.37 11.29
CA LEU A 347 10.38 -7.31 12.05
C LEU A 347 9.66 -7.90 13.26
N GLU A 348 8.84 -8.93 13.07
CA GLU A 348 8.14 -9.64 14.15
C GLU A 348 9.13 -10.22 15.17
N SER A 349 10.25 -10.82 14.73
CA SER A 349 11.26 -11.37 15.63
C SER A 349 12.02 -10.31 16.42
N CYS A 350 12.22 -9.12 15.84
CA CYS A 350 12.82 -7.98 16.54
C CYS A 350 11.85 -7.28 17.51
N MET A 351 10.54 -7.30 17.22
CA MET A 351 9.52 -6.61 18.02
C MET A 351 8.97 -7.46 19.16
N THR A 352 8.96 -8.79 19.01
CA THR A 352 8.45 -9.68 20.05
C THR A 352 9.51 -9.82 21.15
N PRO A 353 9.14 -9.67 22.44
CA PRO A 353 10.01 -10.06 23.53
C PRO A 353 10.45 -11.51 23.32
N GLU A 354 11.71 -11.79 23.62
CA GLU A 354 12.18 -13.17 23.69
C GLU A 354 11.47 -13.78 24.88
N GLN A 355 10.29 -14.37 24.65
CA GLN A 355 9.64 -15.18 25.67
C GLN A 355 10.66 -16.25 26.02
N ASP A 356 11.15 -16.20 27.27
CA ASP A 356 12.20 -17.08 27.78
C ASP A 356 12.02 -18.45 27.15
N ALA A 357 12.88 -18.78 26.20
CA ALA A 357 12.87 -20.09 25.57
C ALA A 357 12.79 -21.08 26.72
N PRO A 358 11.80 -21.99 26.76
CA PRO A 358 11.54 -22.79 27.94
C PRO A 358 12.86 -23.39 28.35
N SER A 359 13.39 -22.94 29.50
CA SER A 359 14.70 -23.36 29.95
C SER A 359 14.70 -24.87 29.88
N SER A 360 15.67 -25.45 29.19
CA SER A 360 15.70 -26.87 28.77
C SER A 360 15.73 -27.87 29.93
N ASN A 361 15.39 -27.45 31.14
CA ASN A 361 15.50 -28.17 32.40
C ASN A 361 14.16 -28.51 33.07
N GLN A 362 13.00 -28.22 32.47
CA GLN A 362 11.70 -28.70 33.00
C GLN A 362 11.14 -29.85 32.15
N ALA A 363 11.78 -31.01 32.30
CA ALA A 363 11.22 -32.29 31.89
C ALA A 363 10.31 -32.82 33.00
N GLY A 364 8.99 -32.69 32.87
CA GLY A 364 8.04 -33.40 33.75
C GLY A 364 6.81 -32.60 34.15
N GLY A 365 5.84 -32.50 33.24
CA GLY A 365 4.51 -31.98 33.57
C GLY A 365 3.64 -31.93 32.32
N ALA A 366 2.47 -32.59 32.37
CA ALA A 366 1.55 -32.75 31.26
C ALA A 366 1.22 -31.40 30.58
N ALA A 367 1.72 -31.25 29.36
CA ALA A 367 1.64 -30.03 28.59
C ALA A 367 0.23 -29.85 28.01
N VAL A 368 -0.44 -28.75 28.39
CA VAL A 368 -1.39 -28.08 27.51
C VAL A 368 -0.63 -27.77 26.23
N ASN A 369 -1.18 -28.08 25.05
CA ASN A 369 -0.66 -27.74 23.72
C ASN A 369 -0.57 -26.20 23.54
N LYS A 370 0.32 -25.54 24.29
CA LYS A 370 0.87 -24.25 23.92
C LYS A 370 1.74 -24.55 22.71
N GLY A 371 1.22 -24.20 21.53
CA GLY A 371 1.86 -24.50 20.25
C GLY A 371 3.35 -24.24 20.30
N ALA A 372 4.14 -25.22 19.84
CA ALA A 372 5.59 -25.14 19.81
C ALA A 372 6.02 -23.76 19.29
N ALA A 373 6.96 -23.12 19.99
CA ALA A 373 7.47 -21.81 19.61
C ALA A 373 7.89 -21.85 18.13
N ARG A 374 7.27 -20.99 17.32
CA ARG A 374 7.50 -20.97 15.88
C ARG A 374 8.97 -20.62 15.64
N PRO A 375 9.68 -21.33 14.73
CA PRO A 375 11.02 -20.92 14.35
C PRO A 375 10.96 -19.50 13.77
N ARG A 376 11.70 -18.57 14.36
CA ARG A 376 11.79 -17.18 13.94
C ARG A 376 13.21 -16.88 13.46
N PRO A 377 13.38 -16.05 12.42
CA PRO A 377 14.71 -15.63 12.01
C PRO A 377 15.35 -14.78 13.13
N PRO A 378 16.67 -14.85 13.32
CA PRO A 378 17.34 -14.04 14.32
C PRO A 378 17.17 -12.55 14.00
N CYS A 379 16.86 -11.76 15.03
CA CYS A 379 16.90 -10.31 14.91
C CYS A 379 18.37 -9.88 14.74
N THR A 380 18.68 -9.20 13.64
CA THR A 380 20.06 -8.75 13.31
C THR A 380 20.49 -7.51 14.08
N LEU A 381 19.58 -6.89 14.82
CA LEU A 381 19.84 -5.68 15.60
C LEU A 381 20.64 -5.98 16.86
N LYS A 382 21.43 -5.00 17.30
CA LYS A 382 22.09 -5.03 18.60
C LYS A 382 21.03 -5.02 19.72
N ALA A 383 21.39 -5.52 20.90
CA ALA A 383 20.47 -5.60 22.05
C ALA A 383 19.80 -4.26 22.39
N GLU A 384 20.54 -3.15 22.36
CA GLU A 384 19.99 -1.80 22.60
C GLU A 384 18.96 -1.38 21.55
N GLN A 385 19.22 -1.70 20.28
CA GLN A 385 18.32 -1.39 19.16
C GLN A 385 17.07 -2.27 19.18
N LYS A 386 17.24 -3.56 19.50
CA LYS A 386 16.13 -4.50 19.73
C LYS A 386 15.25 -4.01 20.89
N ALA A 387 15.84 -3.62 22.02
CA ALA A 387 15.10 -3.07 23.15
C ALA A 387 14.33 -1.79 22.79
N ALA A 388 14.91 -0.94 21.94
CA ALA A 388 14.22 0.22 21.41
C ALA A 388 13.00 -0.17 20.57
N LEU A 389 13.09 -1.20 19.71
CA LEU A 389 11.96 -1.67 18.90
C LEU A 389 10.87 -2.39 19.69
N GLN A 390 11.22 -3.13 20.74
CA GLN A 390 10.26 -3.85 21.57
C GLN A 390 9.36 -2.91 22.41
N LYS A 391 9.82 -1.69 22.69
CA LYS A 391 9.09 -0.75 23.56
C LYS A 391 8.04 0.05 22.80
N GLY A 392 6.79 -0.43 22.75
CA GLY A 392 5.63 0.38 22.36
C GLY A 392 5.64 0.90 20.92
N VAL A 393 6.28 0.18 19.99
CA VAL A 393 6.18 0.51 18.55
C VAL A 393 4.79 0.12 18.06
N LYS A 394 4.15 1.04 17.35
CA LYS A 394 2.89 0.81 16.63
C LYS A 394 3.16 0.80 15.13
N VAL A 395 2.50 -0.10 14.41
CA VAL A 395 2.67 -0.25 12.95
C VAL A 395 1.43 0.24 12.21
N THR A 396 1.62 1.08 11.21
CA THR A 396 0.60 1.50 10.25
C THR A 396 0.90 0.86 8.89
N LEU A 397 -0.06 0.13 8.32
CA LEU A 397 0.04 -0.37 6.95
C LEU A 397 -0.70 0.57 6.00
N VAL A 398 -0.11 0.92 4.86
CA VAL A 398 -0.75 1.73 3.82
C VAL A 398 -0.64 1.07 2.46
N GLY A 399 -1.71 0.39 2.04
CA GLY A 399 -1.77 -0.28 0.75
C GLY A 399 -2.49 0.58 -0.29
N HIS A 400 -1.81 0.94 -1.38
CA HIS A 400 -2.47 1.51 -2.54
C HIS A 400 -2.76 0.42 -3.56
N SER A 401 -4.00 0.32 -4.04
CA SER A 401 -4.38 -0.58 -5.14
C SER A 401 -3.90 -2.01 -4.89
N MET A 402 -3.02 -2.56 -5.73
CA MET A 402 -2.47 -3.91 -5.58
C MET A 402 -1.66 -4.12 -4.29
N GLY A 403 -1.12 -3.07 -3.68
CA GLY A 403 -0.50 -3.14 -2.35
C GLY A 403 -1.44 -3.64 -1.26
N THR A 404 -2.76 -3.51 -1.43
CA THR A 404 -3.75 -4.09 -0.52
C THR A 404 -3.83 -5.61 -0.60
N ILE A 405 -3.52 -6.22 -1.76
CA ILE A 405 -3.42 -7.67 -1.92
C ILE A 405 -2.21 -8.19 -1.12
N VAL A 406 -1.08 -7.49 -1.24
CA VAL A 406 0.15 -7.79 -0.50
C VAL A 406 -0.11 -7.73 1.01
N PHE A 407 -0.76 -6.67 1.49
CA PHE A 407 -1.00 -6.52 2.93
C PHE A 407 -2.04 -7.48 3.50
N ASN A 408 -3.10 -7.84 2.77
CA ASN A 408 -4.01 -8.89 3.27
C ASN A 408 -3.24 -10.19 3.55
N GLN A 409 -2.34 -10.59 2.66
CA GLN A 409 -1.52 -11.78 2.86
C GLN A 409 -0.54 -11.61 4.02
N LEU A 410 0.28 -10.55 4.01
CA LEU A 410 1.27 -10.31 5.07
C LEU A 410 0.63 -10.17 6.45
N ALA A 411 -0.45 -9.38 6.57
CA ALA A 411 -1.14 -9.17 7.84
C ALA A 411 -1.77 -10.47 8.39
N SER A 412 -2.23 -11.36 7.50
CA SER A 412 -2.74 -12.68 7.90
C SER A 412 -1.64 -13.61 8.40
N LEU A 413 -0.43 -13.53 7.83
CA LEU A 413 0.73 -14.35 8.20
C LEU A 413 1.42 -13.85 9.47
N TYR A 414 1.42 -12.54 9.71
CA TYR A 414 2.17 -11.88 10.79
C TYR A 414 1.25 -11.13 11.75
N SER A 415 0.35 -11.88 12.39
CA SER A 415 -0.65 -11.32 13.31
C SER A 415 -0.09 -10.81 14.64
N ASP A 416 1.14 -11.18 15.00
CA ASP A 416 1.78 -10.76 16.26
C ASP A 416 2.37 -9.34 16.18
N ILE A 417 2.45 -8.76 14.98
CA ILE A 417 2.89 -7.37 14.79
C ILE A 417 1.82 -6.43 15.37
N PRO A 418 2.21 -5.42 16.19
CA PRO A 418 1.27 -4.50 16.83
C PRO A 418 0.75 -3.45 15.85
N TYR A 419 -0.12 -3.88 14.93
CA TYR A 419 -0.80 -3.00 13.99
C TYR A 419 -1.73 -2.05 14.75
N GLU A 420 -1.57 -0.75 14.54
CA GLU A 420 -2.50 0.27 15.04
C GLU A 420 -3.54 0.62 13.98
N LYS A 421 -3.09 0.66 12.72
CA LYS A 421 -3.90 1.20 11.63
C LYS A 421 -3.59 0.52 10.30
N ILE A 422 -4.62 0.28 9.51
CA ILE A 422 -4.52 -0.13 8.11
C ILE A 422 -5.25 0.90 7.27
N ILE A 423 -4.57 1.47 6.27
CA ILE A 423 -5.12 2.45 5.34
C ILE A 423 -5.04 1.86 3.94
N TYR A 424 -6.19 1.62 3.33
CA TYR A 424 -6.29 1.08 1.98
C TYR A 424 -6.80 2.15 1.03
N MET A 425 -5.98 2.50 0.05
CA MET A 425 -6.29 3.50 -0.97
C MET A 425 -6.65 2.79 -2.26
N ALA A 426 -7.86 3.02 -2.77
CA ALA A 426 -8.38 2.40 -3.99
C ALA A 426 -8.07 0.88 -4.03
N ALA A 427 -8.47 0.16 -2.98
CA ALA A 427 -8.06 -1.23 -2.73
C ALA A 427 -8.41 -2.18 -3.89
N ALA A 428 -7.38 -2.80 -4.48
CA ALA A 428 -7.56 -3.83 -5.51
C ALA A 428 -7.80 -5.24 -4.92
N ALA A 429 -7.57 -5.45 -3.62
CA ALA A 429 -7.97 -6.70 -2.99
C ALA A 429 -9.49 -6.85 -3.01
N ASN A 430 -9.97 -8.06 -3.28
CA ASN A 430 -11.39 -8.35 -3.21
C ASN A 430 -11.90 -8.41 -1.75
N ILE A 431 -13.21 -8.21 -1.58
CA ILE A 431 -13.86 -8.15 -0.27
C ILE A 431 -13.68 -9.47 0.51
N ARG A 432 -13.79 -10.62 -0.15
CA ARG A 432 -13.59 -11.94 0.47
C ARG A 432 -12.20 -12.07 1.09
N HIS A 433 -11.17 -11.68 0.35
CA HIS A 433 -9.81 -11.77 0.80
C HIS A 433 -9.55 -10.82 1.97
N PHE A 434 -10.13 -9.61 1.92
CA PHE A 434 -10.10 -8.68 3.04
C PHE A 434 -10.77 -9.27 4.29
N THR A 435 -11.98 -9.83 4.17
CA THR A 435 -12.68 -10.41 5.34
C THR A 435 -11.92 -11.59 5.91
N ASN A 436 -11.31 -12.43 5.07
CA ASN A 436 -10.57 -13.61 5.53
C ASN A 436 -9.25 -13.23 6.23
N ALA A 437 -8.60 -12.15 5.78
CA ALA A 437 -7.30 -11.73 6.31
C ALA A 437 -7.42 -10.77 7.50
N ILE A 438 -8.26 -9.73 7.39
CA ILE A 438 -8.25 -8.59 8.29
C ILE A 438 -9.25 -8.75 9.44
N THR A 439 -10.40 -9.36 9.22
CA THR A 439 -11.40 -9.58 10.29
C THR A 439 -10.81 -10.38 11.47
N PRO A 440 -10.10 -11.51 11.27
CA PRO A 440 -9.47 -12.22 12.39
C PRO A 440 -8.43 -11.36 13.12
N LEU A 441 -7.68 -10.55 12.39
CA LEU A 441 -6.67 -9.65 12.96
C LEU A 441 -7.30 -8.55 13.83
N MET A 442 -8.43 -7.99 13.41
CA MET A 442 -9.16 -6.99 14.19
C MET A 442 -9.75 -7.56 15.48
N ARG A 443 -10.08 -8.85 15.50
CA ARG A 443 -10.53 -9.55 16.72
C ARG A 443 -9.40 -9.79 17.70
N SER A 444 -8.24 -10.22 17.21
CA SER A 444 -7.07 -10.43 18.06
C SER A 444 -6.43 -9.11 18.52
N ASN A 445 -6.69 -8.02 17.81
CA ASN A 445 -6.19 -6.68 18.13
C ASN A 445 -7.31 -5.64 18.23
N PRO A 446 -7.94 -5.49 19.40
CA PRO A 446 -9.08 -4.59 19.58
C PRO A 446 -8.80 -3.10 19.28
N GLY A 447 -7.53 -2.68 19.31
CA GLY A 447 -7.12 -1.30 19.01
C GLY A 447 -6.85 -1.03 17.53
N LEU A 448 -6.93 -2.04 16.66
CA LEU A 448 -6.72 -1.90 15.23
C LEU A 448 -7.90 -1.19 14.56
N SER A 449 -7.60 -0.12 13.81
CA SER A 449 -8.54 0.61 12.95
C SER A 449 -8.22 0.38 11.48
N VAL A 450 -9.26 0.29 10.64
CA VAL A 450 -9.12 0.11 9.20
C VAL A 450 -9.81 1.25 8.47
N HIS A 451 -9.11 1.90 7.55
CA HIS A 451 -9.61 2.97 6.71
C HIS A 451 -9.55 2.57 5.25
N SER A 452 -10.68 2.54 4.56
CA SER A 452 -10.77 2.27 3.14
C SER A 452 -11.17 3.55 2.40
N LEU A 453 -10.21 4.07 1.64
CA LEU A 453 -10.23 5.33 0.92
C LEU A 453 -10.61 5.06 -0.54
N MET A 454 -11.68 5.70 -1.02
CA MET A 454 -12.32 5.39 -2.29
C MET A 454 -12.69 6.65 -3.06
N LEU A 455 -12.73 6.56 -4.38
CA LEU A 455 -13.30 7.63 -5.20
C LEU A 455 -14.83 7.57 -5.22
N HIS A 456 -15.44 8.68 -5.59
CA HIS A 456 -16.83 8.73 -5.99
C HIS A 456 -17.11 7.69 -7.10
N PRO A 457 -18.22 6.93 -7.08
CA PRO A 457 -18.55 5.95 -8.11
C PRO A 457 -18.51 6.50 -9.54
N LEU A 458 -18.98 7.74 -9.74
CA LEU A 458 -18.87 8.44 -11.02
C LEU A 458 -17.41 8.72 -11.42
N ALA A 459 -16.56 9.20 -10.51
CA ALA A 459 -15.14 9.44 -10.79
C ALA A 459 -14.44 8.13 -11.19
N GLU A 460 -14.70 7.07 -10.42
CA GLU A 460 -14.21 5.71 -10.68
C GLU A 460 -14.64 5.22 -12.07
N SER A 461 -15.90 5.44 -12.47
CA SER A 461 -16.43 4.95 -13.75
C SER A 461 -15.98 5.77 -14.98
N ARG A 462 -15.62 7.05 -14.76
CA ARG A 462 -15.31 8.02 -15.83
C ARG A 462 -13.82 8.25 -16.04
N GLU A 463 -12.96 7.64 -15.22
CA GLU A 463 -11.52 7.77 -15.38
C GLU A 463 -11.08 7.42 -16.81
N ARG A 464 -10.20 8.25 -17.38
CA ARG A 464 -9.76 8.15 -18.77
C ARG A 464 -8.30 7.74 -18.81
N PHE A 465 -8.01 6.66 -19.51
CA PHE A 465 -6.65 6.21 -19.81
C PHE A 465 -6.29 6.46 -21.28
N GLY A 466 -5.01 6.69 -21.57
CA GLY A 466 -4.49 6.82 -22.95
C GLY A 466 -5.12 7.95 -23.77
N GLY A 467 -5.43 9.10 -23.16
CA GLY A 467 -6.13 10.19 -23.85
C GLY A 467 -7.62 9.92 -24.12
N GLY A 468 -8.20 8.94 -23.42
CA GLY A 468 -9.60 8.59 -23.54
C GLY A 468 -9.91 7.60 -24.67
N ILE A 469 -8.90 7.03 -25.32
CA ILE A 469 -9.09 5.95 -26.31
C ILE A 469 -9.18 4.57 -25.67
N ALA A 470 -8.67 4.39 -24.44
CA ALA A 470 -8.83 3.15 -23.69
C ALA A 470 -10.25 3.05 -23.11
N PRO A 471 -10.71 1.84 -22.71
CA PRO A 471 -11.95 1.67 -21.96
C PRO A 471 -12.08 2.67 -20.82
N SER A 472 -13.27 3.13 -20.54
CA SER A 472 -13.52 4.03 -19.42
C SER A 472 -13.42 3.32 -18.08
N GLY A 473 -13.17 4.11 -17.05
CA GLY A 473 -13.18 3.71 -15.66
C GLY A 473 -11.81 3.29 -15.16
N SER A 474 -11.69 3.29 -13.85
CA SER A 474 -10.45 3.01 -13.14
C SER A 474 -9.94 1.61 -13.42
N LEU A 475 -8.70 1.38 -12.99
CA LEU A 475 -8.12 0.04 -12.97
C LEU A 475 -8.97 -0.95 -12.15
N LEU A 476 -9.68 -0.51 -11.09
CA LEU A 476 -10.55 -1.39 -10.30
C LEU A 476 -11.83 -1.80 -11.05
N GLU A 477 -12.34 -0.95 -11.94
CA GLU A 477 -13.43 -1.35 -12.83
C GLU A 477 -12.96 -2.37 -13.87
N TRP A 478 -11.72 -2.25 -14.32
CA TRP A 478 -11.13 -3.23 -15.24
C TRP A 478 -10.83 -4.56 -14.55
N ILE A 479 -10.40 -4.54 -13.29
CA ILE A 479 -10.19 -5.77 -12.51
C ILE A 479 -11.51 -6.55 -12.38
N ASP A 480 -12.57 -5.91 -11.87
CA ASP A 480 -13.85 -6.61 -11.62
C ASP A 480 -14.52 -7.14 -12.90
N GLU A 481 -14.37 -6.44 -14.03
CA GLU A 481 -15.11 -6.76 -15.26
C GLU A 481 -14.29 -7.55 -16.30
N MET A 482 -12.97 -7.36 -16.34
CA MET A 482 -12.11 -7.92 -17.39
C MET A 482 -11.06 -8.88 -16.83
N TYR A 483 -10.27 -8.44 -15.83
CA TYR A 483 -9.07 -9.18 -15.44
C TYR A 483 -9.33 -10.28 -14.40
N GLU A 484 -10.26 -10.05 -13.47
CA GLU A 484 -10.72 -11.02 -12.48
C GLU A 484 -12.26 -11.01 -12.42
N PRO A 485 -12.94 -11.61 -13.42
CA PRO A 485 -14.40 -11.61 -13.47
C PRO A 485 -15.01 -12.15 -12.17
N SER A 486 -15.69 -11.27 -11.43
CA SER A 486 -16.23 -11.62 -10.13
C SER A 486 -17.47 -12.49 -10.24
N VAL A 487 -17.42 -13.71 -9.72
CA VAL A 487 -18.57 -14.65 -9.71
C VAL A 487 -19.62 -14.22 -8.68
N THR A 488 -19.18 -13.66 -7.56
CA THR A 488 -20.05 -13.17 -6.48
C THR A 488 -19.71 -11.72 -6.11
N PRO A 489 -20.61 -10.99 -5.43
CA PRO A 489 -20.32 -9.65 -4.92
C PRO A 489 -19.07 -9.58 -4.01
N LEU A 490 -18.74 -10.69 -3.35
CA LEU A 490 -17.57 -10.82 -2.49
C LEU A 490 -16.24 -10.90 -3.24
N ASP A 491 -16.28 -11.33 -4.50
CA ASP A 491 -15.08 -11.45 -5.33
C ASP A 491 -14.74 -10.12 -6.02
N ARG A 492 -15.54 -9.08 -5.80
CA ARG A 492 -15.29 -7.73 -6.29
C ARG A 492 -14.29 -6.98 -5.41
N THR A 493 -13.56 -6.06 -6.03
CA THR A 493 -12.61 -5.15 -5.39
C THR A 493 -13.23 -4.36 -4.24
N LEU A 494 -12.51 -4.29 -3.11
CA LEU A 494 -12.92 -3.55 -1.91
C LEU A 494 -12.91 -2.04 -2.15
N GLY A 495 -12.03 -1.52 -3.01
CA GLY A 495 -11.78 -0.09 -3.19
C GLY A 495 -12.89 0.71 -3.85
N LYS A 496 -14.01 0.09 -4.21
CA LYS A 496 -15.16 0.74 -4.85
C LYS A 496 -16.35 0.79 -3.91
N TRP A 497 -16.86 2.00 -3.67
CA TRP A 497 -18.03 2.21 -2.79
C TRP A 497 -19.24 1.37 -3.23
N ARG A 498 -19.48 1.25 -4.54
CA ARG A 498 -20.56 0.44 -5.09
C ARG A 498 -20.48 -1.03 -4.66
N ASN A 499 -19.28 -1.58 -4.55
CA ASN A 499 -19.06 -2.96 -4.13
C ASN A 499 -19.27 -3.11 -2.62
N VAL A 500 -18.65 -2.23 -1.82
CA VAL A 500 -18.80 -2.24 -0.36
C VAL A 500 -20.24 -2.02 0.08
N ARG A 501 -20.98 -1.11 -0.56
CA ARG A 501 -22.38 -0.85 -0.26
C ARG A 501 -23.24 -2.12 -0.35
N LEU A 502 -22.95 -3.00 -1.30
CA LEU A 502 -23.65 -4.27 -1.50
C LEU A 502 -23.20 -5.34 -0.50
N ALA A 503 -21.91 -5.36 -0.16
CA ALA A 503 -21.31 -6.38 0.71
C ALA A 503 -21.27 -6.01 2.19
N LYS A 504 -21.73 -4.80 2.58
CA LYS A 504 -21.55 -4.26 3.93
C LYS A 504 -22.00 -5.24 5.01
N HIS A 505 -23.17 -5.86 4.83
CA HIS A 505 -23.78 -6.81 5.77
C HIS A 505 -22.90 -8.03 6.14
N ILE A 506 -21.82 -8.27 5.38
CA ILE A 506 -20.89 -9.39 5.58
C ILE A 506 -19.86 -9.07 6.67
N PHE A 507 -19.58 -7.79 6.93
CA PHE A 507 -18.76 -7.41 8.08
C PHE A 507 -19.54 -7.70 9.37
N GLU A 508 -18.94 -8.42 10.30
CA GLU A 508 -19.57 -8.78 11.58
C GLU A 508 -19.65 -7.57 12.52
N GLU A 509 -20.69 -7.53 13.37
CA GLU A 509 -21.04 -6.37 14.22
C GLU A 509 -19.93 -5.93 15.16
N ASP A 510 -19.10 -6.88 15.63
CA ASP A 510 -18.00 -6.67 16.58
C ASP A 510 -16.80 -5.87 16.02
N ILE A 511 -16.75 -5.70 14.69
CA ILE A 511 -15.66 -4.99 14.00
C ILE A 511 -16.13 -3.81 13.14
N ARG A 512 -17.44 -3.62 12.93
CA ARG A 512 -17.93 -2.60 11.97
C ARG A 512 -17.56 -1.16 12.38
N ASP A 513 -17.56 -0.89 13.67
CA ASP A 513 -17.20 0.41 14.26
C ASP A 513 -15.73 0.78 14.05
N LYS A 514 -14.88 -0.21 13.76
CA LYS A 514 -13.45 -0.04 13.49
C LYS A 514 -13.12 0.05 12.00
N ILE A 515 -14.12 -0.10 11.11
CA ILE A 515 -13.95 0.05 9.67
C ILE A 515 -14.53 1.39 9.23
N HIS A 516 -13.67 2.24 8.68
CA HIS A 516 -14.00 3.56 8.19
C HIS A 516 -13.94 3.59 6.67
N PHE A 517 -15.02 4.00 6.02
CA PHE A 517 -15.07 4.17 4.57
C PHE A 517 -15.05 5.66 4.25
N LYS A 518 -14.04 6.12 3.51
CA LYS A 518 -13.92 7.50 3.05
C LYS A 518 -14.18 7.57 1.56
N ILE A 519 -15.13 8.40 1.15
CA ILE A 519 -15.44 8.63 -0.27
C ILE A 519 -15.05 10.06 -0.64
N PHE A 520 -14.13 10.18 -1.58
CA PHE A 520 -13.64 11.45 -2.11
C PHE A 520 -14.55 11.96 -3.22
N GLY A 521 -14.76 13.28 -3.25
CA GLY A 521 -15.64 13.95 -4.20
C GLY A 521 -14.89 14.38 -5.47
N PHE A 522 -15.30 15.50 -6.04
CA PHE A 522 -14.71 16.10 -7.25
C PHE A 522 -13.93 17.38 -6.96
N SER A 523 -13.55 17.61 -5.70
CA SER A 523 -12.77 18.79 -5.33
C SER A 523 -11.34 18.68 -5.86
N ASN A 524 -10.72 19.82 -6.22
CA ASN A 524 -9.29 19.86 -6.53
C ASN A 524 -8.40 19.49 -5.33
N ALA A 525 -8.95 19.52 -4.11
CA ALA A 525 -8.28 19.09 -2.89
C ALA A 525 -8.44 17.58 -2.62
N ASP A 526 -9.24 16.88 -3.42
CA ASP A 526 -9.49 15.44 -3.31
C ASP A 526 -8.77 14.68 -4.43
N PRO A 527 -8.41 13.40 -4.21
CA PRO A 527 -8.12 12.51 -5.31
C PRO A 527 -9.39 12.33 -6.17
N THR A 528 -9.25 12.51 -7.48
CA THR A 528 -10.35 12.40 -8.46
C THR A 528 -10.13 11.27 -9.46
N LYS A 529 -8.91 10.73 -9.52
CA LYS A 529 -8.49 9.60 -10.35
C LYS A 529 -7.82 8.55 -9.49
N HIS A 530 -7.80 7.31 -9.96
CA HIS A 530 -7.16 6.21 -9.23
C HIS A 530 -5.68 6.49 -8.99
N GLY A 531 -4.99 7.04 -9.99
CA GLY A 531 -3.58 7.43 -9.87
C GLY A 531 -3.31 8.58 -8.89
N ASP A 532 -4.32 9.41 -8.57
CA ASP A 532 -4.13 10.58 -7.70
C ASP A 532 -3.75 10.17 -6.27
N PHE A 533 -4.09 8.96 -5.82
CA PHE A 533 -3.65 8.45 -4.50
C PHE A 533 -2.12 8.28 -4.36
N ASN A 534 -1.38 8.30 -5.46
CA ASN A 534 0.09 8.32 -5.43
C ASN A 534 0.67 9.75 -5.34
N ASP A 535 -0.16 10.78 -5.51
CA ASP A 535 0.29 12.16 -5.45
C ASP A 535 0.77 12.49 -4.03
N THR A 536 2.00 12.99 -3.94
CA THR A 536 2.70 13.25 -2.68
C THR A 536 2.12 14.42 -1.92
N ARG A 537 1.26 15.22 -2.55
CA ARG A 537 0.47 16.28 -1.90
C ARG A 537 -0.61 15.73 -0.96
N PHE A 538 -1.07 14.49 -1.18
CA PHE A 538 -2.07 13.88 -0.31
C PHE A 538 -1.40 13.16 0.85
N LEU A 539 -1.53 13.75 2.04
CA LEU A 539 -0.92 13.28 3.28
C LEU A 539 -1.78 12.16 3.90
N TYR A 540 -1.92 11.04 3.20
CA TYR A 540 -2.86 9.97 3.55
C TYR A 540 -2.67 9.34 4.93
N TRP A 541 -1.48 9.48 5.52
CA TRP A 541 -1.17 8.98 6.86
C TRP A 541 -1.75 9.87 7.97
N ARG A 542 -2.07 11.13 7.64
CA ARG A 542 -2.70 12.10 8.54
C ARG A 542 -4.20 11.84 8.63
N SER A 543 -4.74 11.94 9.83
CA SER A 543 -6.17 11.71 10.07
C SER A 543 -7.09 12.70 9.38
N GLU A 544 -6.60 13.91 9.18
CA GLU A 544 -7.29 15.00 8.50
C GLU A 544 -7.71 14.61 7.08
N PHE A 545 -6.91 13.76 6.41
CA PHE A 545 -7.21 13.31 5.05
C PHE A 545 -8.45 12.41 4.97
N TRP A 546 -8.77 11.68 6.05
CA TRP A 546 -9.87 10.71 6.05
C TRP A 546 -10.95 10.92 7.12
N CYS A 547 -10.77 11.85 8.08
CA CYS A 547 -11.75 12.16 9.15
C CYS A 547 -12.55 13.46 8.99
N ASP A 548 -12.29 14.28 7.97
CA ASP A 548 -12.97 15.55 7.66
C ASP A 548 -14.07 16.09 8.62
N GLY A 549 -13.71 17.12 9.40
CA GLY A 549 -14.68 17.98 10.12
C GLY A 549 -15.10 17.50 11.50
N LEU A 550 -14.76 16.26 11.82
CA LEU A 550 -14.78 15.77 13.19
C LEU A 550 -13.50 16.25 13.87
N ARG A 551 -13.62 16.94 15.02
CA ARG A 551 -12.46 17.32 15.82
C ARG A 551 -11.62 16.06 16.03
N SER A 552 -10.42 16.01 15.43
CA SER A 552 -9.40 15.10 15.92
C SER A 552 -9.11 15.59 17.33
N ASN A 553 -9.56 14.84 18.34
CA ASN A 553 -8.87 14.97 19.61
C ASN A 553 -7.44 14.54 19.30
N SER A 554 -6.46 15.34 19.74
CA SER A 554 -5.02 15.12 19.50
C SER A 554 -4.54 13.71 19.88
N ASP A 555 -5.36 12.94 20.59
CA ASP A 555 -5.10 11.57 21.05
C ASP A 555 -5.94 10.44 20.41
N SER A 556 -6.95 10.69 19.54
CA SER A 556 -7.89 9.62 19.17
C SER A 556 -7.62 8.96 17.81
N SER A 557 -7.34 7.66 17.85
CA SER A 557 -7.37 6.69 16.75
C SER A 557 -8.77 6.50 16.10
N SER A 558 -9.75 7.32 16.46
CA SER A 558 -11.11 7.30 15.93
C SER A 558 -11.46 8.64 15.31
N CYS A 559 -12.08 8.63 14.13
CA CYS A 559 -12.88 9.76 13.68
C CYS A 559 -14.11 9.83 14.59
N ASN A 560 -14.00 10.48 15.74
CA ASN A 560 -15.15 10.62 16.62
C ASN A 560 -16.16 11.53 15.95
N ILE A 561 -17.34 11.01 15.62
CA ILE A 561 -18.51 11.83 15.30
C ILE A 561 -18.84 12.61 16.58
N GLY A 562 -18.12 13.70 16.84
CA GLY A 562 -18.50 14.65 17.87
C GLY A 562 -19.94 15.05 17.57
N GLU A 563 -20.81 14.96 18.57
CA GLU A 563 -22.19 15.42 18.47
C GLU A 563 -22.20 16.81 17.82
N LEU A 564 -22.46 16.86 16.51
CA LEU A 564 -22.86 18.06 15.81
C LEU A 564 -24.29 18.35 16.31
N ARG A 565 -24.37 19.01 17.46
CA ARG A 565 -25.60 19.65 17.95
C ARG A 565 -25.71 21.05 17.37
#